data_AF-A0A9X4G9S3-F1
#
_entry.id   AF-A0A9X4G9S3-F1
#
_cell.length_a   1.000
_cell.length_b   1.000
_cell.length_c   1.000
_cell.angle_alpha   90.00
_cell.angle_beta   90.00
_cell.angle_gamma   90.00
#
_symmetry.space_group_name_H-M   'P 1'
#
loop_
_entity.id
_entity.type
_entity.pdbx_description
1 polymer ?
#
loop_
_entity_poly.entity_id
_entity_poly.type
_entity_poly.pdbx_seq_one_letter_code
_entity_poly.pdbx_strand_id
1 'polypeptide(L)'
;LPEPQLAFNDLPDGEYVAEIRAKNAAGQLSEPKTVTFTVSFTITELVTVPRIFAIDLNWKNPLFANTKSSIELWVSSDNNFNNARKLVTLAYPTNSYTYSGLGLTDRFWFWARMTDGYNSGKFTEAVEGVPSSDSTQLTSYLDGQITKSHL
;
A
#
# COMPACT_ATOMS: atom_id res chain seq x y z
N LEU A 1 20.14 17.63 -28.13
CA LEU A 1 20.36 17.53 -26.68
C LEU A 1 19.63 16.29 -26.21
N PRO A 2 20.26 15.36 -25.47
CA PRO A 2 19.48 14.36 -24.75
C PRO A 2 18.49 15.12 -23.87
N GLU A 3 17.24 14.66 -23.83
CA GLU A 3 16.12 15.40 -23.26
C GLU A 3 16.46 15.98 -21.87
N PRO A 4 16.40 17.30 -21.66
CA PRO A 4 16.73 17.88 -20.37
C PRO A 4 15.67 17.43 -19.35
N GLN A 5 16.06 16.49 -18.49
CA GLN A 5 15.24 15.95 -17.42
C GLN A 5 15.67 16.54 -16.08
N LEU A 6 14.69 16.98 -15.28
CA LEU A 6 14.87 17.37 -13.88
C LEU A 6 14.04 16.42 -13.01
N ALA A 7 14.66 15.89 -11.95
CA ALA A 7 14.00 15.02 -10.98
C ALA A 7 14.06 15.67 -9.60
N PHE A 8 12.93 15.61 -8.89
CA PHE A 8 12.82 16.02 -7.50
C PHE A 8 12.66 14.74 -6.67
N ASN A 9 13.48 14.61 -5.63
CA ASN A 9 13.35 13.54 -4.65
C ASN A 9 12.76 14.14 -3.37
N ASP A 10 12.20 13.29 -2.53
CA ASP A 10 11.73 13.65 -1.19
C ASP A 10 10.64 14.73 -1.14
N LEU A 11 9.72 14.68 -2.10
CA LEU A 11 8.52 15.50 -2.07
C LEU A 11 7.48 14.85 -1.13
N PRO A 12 6.99 15.56 -0.09
CA PRO A 12 5.84 15.10 0.69
C PRO A 12 4.56 14.97 -0.13
N ASP A 13 3.53 14.33 0.43
CA ASP A 13 2.18 14.35 -0.15
C ASP A 13 1.70 15.80 -0.32
N GLY A 14 1.24 16.13 -1.53
CA GLY A 14 0.77 17.47 -1.82
C GLY A 14 0.57 17.77 -3.30
N GLU A 15 -0.01 18.94 -3.55
CA GLU A 15 -0.09 19.53 -4.88
C GLU A 15 1.12 20.44 -5.11
N TYR A 16 1.74 20.31 -6.28
CA TYR A 16 2.95 21.00 -6.65
C TYR A 16 2.75 21.77 -7.94
N VAL A 17 3.41 22.93 -7.99
CA VAL A 17 3.47 23.79 -9.16
C VAL A 17 4.94 23.96 -9.51
N ALA A 18 5.37 23.35 -10.63
CA ALA A 18 6.69 23.57 -11.19
C ALA A 18 6.64 24.74 -12.18
N GLU A 19 7.48 25.74 -11.96
CA GLU A 19 7.66 26.88 -12.86
C GLU A 19 8.99 26.74 -13.61
N ILE A 20 8.94 26.79 -14.94
CA ILE A 20 10.08 26.60 -15.83
C ILE A 20 10.35 27.89 -16.60
N ARG A 21 11.58 28.41 -16.49
CA ARG A 21 12.04 29.61 -17.21
C ARG A 21 13.39 29.36 -17.88
N ALA A 22 13.58 29.94 -19.07
CA ALA A 22 14.90 30.03 -19.66
C ALA A 22 15.64 31.25 -19.11
N LYS A 23 16.96 31.15 -18.87
CA LYS A 23 17.83 32.26 -18.47
C LYS A 23 18.92 32.47 -19.52
N ASN A 24 19.05 33.69 -20.04
CA ASN A 24 20.12 34.02 -21.00
C ASN A 24 21.43 34.44 -20.29
N ALA A 25 22.50 34.68 -21.05
CA ALA A 25 23.81 35.06 -20.52
C ALA A 25 23.81 36.40 -19.75
N ALA A 26 22.88 37.30 -20.06
CA ALA A 26 22.68 38.56 -19.35
C ALA A 26 21.84 38.41 -18.07
N GLY A 27 21.38 37.19 -17.78
CA GLY A 27 20.56 36.88 -16.60
C GLY A 27 19.06 37.16 -16.75
N GLN A 28 18.60 37.59 -17.91
CA GLN A 28 17.18 37.80 -18.19
C GLN A 28 16.44 36.46 -18.27
N LEU A 29 15.25 36.41 -17.66
CA LEU A 29 14.36 35.26 -17.66
C LEU A 29 13.29 35.38 -18.75
N SER A 30 12.89 34.25 -19.34
CA SER A 30 11.67 34.18 -20.16
C SER A 30 10.41 34.31 -19.30
N GLU A 31 9.27 34.48 -19.97
CA GLU A 31 7.97 34.18 -19.35
C GLU A 31 7.95 32.74 -18.79
N PRO A 32 7.26 32.49 -17.67
CA PRO A 32 7.20 31.18 -17.06
C PRO A 32 6.28 30.22 -17.84
N LYS A 33 6.68 28.95 -17.86
CA LYS A 33 5.78 27.84 -18.18
C LYS A 33 5.52 27.03 -16.92
N THR A 34 4.26 26.79 -16.62
CA THR A 34 3.84 26.12 -15.38
C THR A 34 3.32 24.71 -15.67
N VAL A 35 3.68 23.76 -14.80
CA VAL A 35 3.11 22.40 -14.77
C VAL A 35 2.68 22.09 -13.35
N THR A 36 1.44 21.61 -13.20
CA THR A 36 0.91 21.16 -11.91
C THR A 36 0.94 19.64 -11.84
N PHE A 37 1.33 19.09 -10.69
CA PHE A 37 1.30 17.65 -10.43
C PHE A 37 0.99 17.37 -8.96
N THR A 38 0.56 16.15 -8.66
CA THR A 38 0.27 15.70 -7.30
C THR A 38 1.22 14.58 -6.93
N VAL A 39 1.84 14.68 -5.75
CA VAL A 39 2.50 13.56 -5.10
C VAL A 39 1.55 13.04 -4.04
N SER A 40 1.24 11.75 -4.08
CA SER A 40 0.45 11.10 -3.06
C SER A 40 0.97 9.70 -2.82
N PHE A 41 1.31 9.39 -1.58
CA PHE A 41 1.64 8.06 -1.08
C PHE A 41 0.40 7.38 -0.45
N THR A 42 -0.79 7.93 -0.70
CA THR A 42 -2.02 7.43 -0.09
C THR A 42 -2.41 6.10 -0.71
N ILE A 43 -2.37 5.03 0.08
CA ILE A 43 -3.04 3.77 -0.22
C ILE A 43 -4.54 3.98 0.03
N THR A 44 -5.37 3.53 -0.90
CA THR A 44 -6.84 3.61 -0.76
C THR A 44 -7.45 2.23 -0.82
N GLU A 45 -8.72 2.11 -0.41
CA GLU A 45 -9.51 0.88 -0.59
C GLU A 45 -8.85 -0.36 0.04
N LEU A 46 -8.17 -0.21 1.20
CA LEU A 46 -7.76 -1.37 1.99
C LEU A 46 -9.03 -2.12 2.42
N VAL A 47 -9.11 -3.40 2.09
CA VAL A 47 -10.24 -4.27 2.43
C VAL A 47 -9.73 -5.65 2.83
N THR A 48 -10.47 -6.29 3.74
CA THR A 48 -10.22 -7.67 4.17
C THR A 48 -11.23 -8.62 3.54
N VAL A 49 -10.80 -9.81 3.14
CA VAL A 49 -11.67 -10.90 2.68
C VAL A 49 -11.45 -12.13 3.58
N PRO A 50 -12.47 -12.61 4.29
CA PRO A 50 -12.36 -13.79 5.15
C PRO A 50 -11.98 -15.06 4.38
N ARG A 51 -11.06 -15.87 4.93
CA ARG A 51 -10.69 -17.20 4.43
C ARG A 51 -10.63 -18.21 5.58
N ILE A 52 -10.74 -19.49 5.28
CA ILE A 52 -10.54 -20.54 6.29
C ILE A 52 -9.08 -20.46 6.79
N PHE A 53 -8.91 -20.25 8.10
CA PHE A 53 -7.61 -20.05 8.78
C PHE A 53 -6.74 -18.91 8.22
N ALA A 54 -7.34 -17.93 7.53
CA ALA A 54 -6.62 -16.80 6.95
C ALA A 54 -7.52 -15.57 6.72
N ILE A 55 -6.91 -14.43 6.44
CA ILE A 55 -7.55 -13.20 5.99
C ILE A 55 -6.76 -12.69 4.78
N ASP A 56 -7.42 -12.50 3.65
CA ASP A 56 -6.81 -11.80 2.51
C ASP A 56 -6.97 -10.29 2.70
N LEU A 57 -5.93 -9.54 2.36
CA LEU A 57 -5.89 -8.09 2.32
C LEU A 57 -5.74 -7.66 0.86
N ASN A 58 -6.55 -6.71 0.42
CA ASN A 58 -6.45 -6.10 -0.90
C ASN A 58 -6.49 -4.58 -0.75
N TRP A 59 -5.77 -3.85 -1.61
CA TRP A 59 -5.75 -2.39 -1.60
C TRP A 59 -5.50 -1.82 -2.99
N LYS A 60 -5.67 -0.51 -3.13
CA LYS A 60 -5.33 0.25 -4.32
C LYS A 60 -4.09 1.10 -4.05
N ASN A 61 -3.08 0.92 -4.89
CA ASN A 61 -1.84 1.67 -4.79
C ASN A 61 -2.02 3.12 -5.27
N PRO A 62 -1.29 4.07 -4.68
CA PRO A 62 -1.24 5.43 -5.18
C PRO A 62 -0.70 5.51 -6.60
N LEU A 63 -1.15 6.53 -7.32
CA LEU A 63 -0.63 6.90 -8.63
C LEU A 63 0.65 7.72 -8.43
N PHE A 64 1.64 7.56 -9.32
CA PHE A 64 2.93 8.29 -9.31
C PHE A 64 3.94 7.90 -8.22
N ALA A 65 3.73 6.77 -7.53
CA ALA A 65 4.76 6.16 -6.70
C ALA A 65 5.98 5.75 -7.56
N ASN A 66 7.19 5.94 -7.03
CA ASN A 66 8.39 5.50 -7.71
C ASN A 66 8.53 3.96 -7.62
N THR A 67 9.25 3.33 -8.54
CA THR A 67 9.39 1.87 -8.59
C THR A 67 10.22 1.27 -7.45
N LYS A 68 10.92 2.10 -6.67
CA LYS A 68 11.65 1.69 -5.46
C LYS A 68 10.80 1.81 -4.20
N SER A 69 9.57 2.32 -4.30
CA SER A 69 8.63 2.39 -3.19
C SER A 69 8.20 1.00 -2.72
N SER A 70 7.70 0.95 -1.49
CA SER A 70 7.19 -0.25 -0.85
C SER A 70 5.90 0.03 -0.09
N ILE A 71 5.11 -1.02 0.11
CA ILE A 71 3.90 -1.02 0.93
C ILE A 71 4.24 -1.67 2.26
N GLU A 72 3.99 -0.96 3.36
CA GLU A 72 4.03 -1.55 4.69
C GLU A 72 2.62 -1.92 5.14
N LEU A 73 2.44 -3.17 5.54
CA LEU A 73 1.24 -3.63 6.23
C LEU A 73 1.54 -3.77 7.72
N TRP A 74 0.60 -3.33 8.54
CA TRP A 74 0.66 -3.35 9.99
C TRP A 74 -0.60 -4.02 10.55
N VAL A 75 -0.46 -4.67 11.71
CA VAL A 75 -1.52 -5.47 12.32
C VAL A 75 -1.54 -5.32 13.84
N SER A 76 -2.73 -5.30 14.43
CA SER A 76 -2.97 -5.35 15.89
C SER A 76 -4.15 -6.27 16.21
N SER A 77 -4.22 -6.76 17.44
CA SER A 77 -5.38 -7.48 17.99
C SER A 77 -6.47 -6.55 18.54
N ASP A 78 -6.29 -5.23 18.43
CA ASP A 78 -7.27 -4.20 18.77
C ASP A 78 -7.24 -3.04 17.76
N ASN A 79 -8.25 -2.17 17.77
CA ASN A 79 -8.30 -0.98 16.93
C ASN A 79 -7.48 0.18 17.53
N ASN A 80 -6.21 -0.07 17.86
CA ASN A 80 -5.30 0.94 18.38
C ASN A 80 -3.94 0.82 17.68
N PHE A 81 -3.63 1.79 16.82
CA PHE A 81 -2.38 1.78 16.05
C PHE A 81 -1.13 1.77 16.94
N ASN A 82 -1.18 2.32 18.16
CA ASN A 82 -0.04 2.30 19.08
C ASN A 82 0.36 0.88 19.52
N ASN A 83 -0.56 -0.08 19.43
CA ASN A 83 -0.31 -1.49 19.73
C ASN A 83 0.04 -2.30 18.46
N ALA A 84 -0.05 -1.68 17.28
CA ALA A 84 0.20 -2.35 16.03
C ALA A 84 1.69 -2.67 15.86
N ARG A 85 1.95 -3.84 15.28
CA ARG A 85 3.28 -4.24 14.81
C ARG A 85 3.31 -4.30 13.29
N LYS A 86 4.49 -4.06 12.72
CA LYS A 86 4.69 -4.27 11.29
C LYS A 86 4.49 -5.76 10.98
N LEU A 87 3.65 -6.04 9.99
CA LEU A 87 3.38 -7.39 9.50
C LEU A 87 4.36 -7.75 8.39
N VAL A 88 4.46 -6.89 7.37
CA VAL A 88 5.31 -7.13 6.19
C VAL A 88 5.60 -5.82 5.46
N THR A 89 6.71 -5.79 4.73
CA THR A 89 7.01 -4.78 3.70
C THR A 89 7.04 -5.45 2.34
N LEU A 90 6.27 -4.94 1.39
CA LEU A 90 6.09 -5.50 0.04
C LEU A 90 6.57 -4.50 -0.99
N ALA A 91 7.22 -4.97 -2.06
CA ALA A 91 7.64 -4.08 -3.14
C ALA A 91 6.42 -3.51 -3.87
N TYR A 92 6.44 -2.23 -4.23
CA TYR A 92 5.46 -1.69 -5.19
C TYR A 92 5.65 -2.38 -6.56
N PRO A 93 4.57 -2.73 -7.30
CA PRO A 93 3.17 -2.39 -7.07
C PRO A 93 2.33 -3.53 -6.47
N THR A 94 2.85 -4.34 -5.54
CA THR A 94 2.03 -5.34 -4.85
C THR A 94 0.78 -4.69 -4.25
N ASN A 95 -0.37 -5.34 -4.39
CA ASN A 95 -1.68 -4.82 -3.99
C ASN A 95 -2.54 -5.81 -3.21
N SER A 96 -1.96 -6.96 -2.84
CA SER A 96 -2.62 -7.99 -2.05
C SER A 96 -1.64 -8.74 -1.15
N TYR A 97 -2.15 -9.31 -0.05
CA TYR A 97 -1.42 -10.14 0.89
C TYR A 97 -2.35 -11.06 1.67
N THR A 98 -1.95 -12.31 1.92
CA THR A 98 -2.73 -13.25 2.75
C THR A 98 -2.07 -13.41 4.12
N TYR A 99 -2.81 -13.10 5.19
CA TYR A 99 -2.41 -13.36 6.57
C TYR A 99 -3.01 -14.69 7.04
N SER A 100 -2.19 -15.73 7.13
CA SER A 100 -2.62 -17.12 7.35
C SER A 100 -2.17 -17.69 8.70
N GLY A 101 -2.66 -18.91 9.02
CA GLY A 101 -2.34 -19.61 10.26
C GLY A 101 -3.18 -19.15 11.46
N LEU A 102 -4.37 -18.62 11.20
CA LEU A 102 -5.25 -17.99 12.19
C LEU A 102 -6.24 -19.01 12.76
N GLY A 103 -6.65 -18.84 14.02
CA GLY A 103 -7.80 -19.53 14.60
C GLY A 103 -9.12 -18.95 14.09
N LEU A 104 -10.18 -19.76 14.01
CA LEU A 104 -11.48 -19.31 13.47
C LEU A 104 -12.16 -18.19 14.27
N THR A 105 -11.72 -17.94 15.50
CA THR A 105 -12.23 -16.88 16.37
C THR A 105 -11.30 -15.66 16.45
N ASP A 106 -10.18 -15.69 15.73
CA ASP A 106 -9.24 -14.58 15.74
C ASP A 106 -9.83 -13.33 15.09
N ARG A 107 -9.36 -12.17 15.53
CA ARG A 107 -9.78 -10.86 15.05
C ARG A 107 -8.58 -9.93 15.06
N PHE A 108 -8.40 -9.20 13.97
CA PHE A 108 -7.29 -8.29 13.80
C PHE A 108 -7.74 -7.01 13.10
N TRP A 109 -6.99 -5.94 13.35
CA TRP A 109 -7.10 -4.68 12.63
C TRP A 109 -5.83 -4.47 11.81
N PHE A 110 -6.02 -4.01 10.57
CA PHE A 110 -4.95 -3.82 9.60
C PHE A 110 -4.86 -2.37 9.17
N TRP A 111 -3.64 -1.92 8.94
CA TRP A 111 -3.31 -0.62 8.37
C TRP A 111 -2.29 -0.83 7.24
N ALA A 112 -2.35 0.05 6.24
CA ALA A 112 -1.37 0.10 5.17
C ALA A 112 -0.80 1.51 5.04
N ARG A 113 0.46 1.63 4.62
CA ARG A 113 1.02 2.87 4.09
C ARG A 113 2.04 2.58 3.01
N MET A 114 2.29 3.56 2.14
CA MET A 114 3.43 3.51 1.23
C MET A 114 4.64 4.25 1.83
N THR A 115 5.85 3.79 1.50
CA THR A 115 7.10 4.51 1.73
C THR A 115 8.03 4.40 0.53
N ASP A 116 8.81 5.45 0.26
CA ASP A 116 9.89 5.42 -0.73
C ASP A 116 11.29 5.14 -0.12
N GLY A 117 11.34 4.81 1.17
CA GLY A 117 12.57 4.63 1.94
C GLY A 117 13.05 5.88 2.70
N TYR A 118 12.60 7.07 2.30
CA TYR A 118 12.93 8.34 2.97
C TYR A 118 11.66 8.98 3.57
N ASN A 119 10.58 8.98 2.80
CA ASN A 119 9.26 9.50 3.13
C ASN A 119 8.28 8.35 3.31
N SER A 120 7.32 8.55 4.20
CA SER A 120 6.22 7.62 4.43
C SER A 120 4.90 8.37 4.32
N GLY A 121 3.99 7.83 3.52
CA GLY A 121 2.60 8.28 3.49
C GLY A 121 1.91 8.05 4.84
N LYS A 122 0.74 8.68 5.00
CA LYS A 122 -0.13 8.39 6.13
C LYS A 122 -0.60 6.94 6.08
N PHE A 123 -0.82 6.36 7.25
CA PHE A 123 -1.55 5.10 7.34
C PHE A 123 -2.98 5.29 6.86
N THR A 124 -3.54 4.25 6.24
CA THR A 124 -4.99 4.13 6.02
C THR A 124 -5.73 4.18 7.36
N GLU A 125 -7.05 4.35 7.30
CA GLU A 125 -7.90 3.95 8.42
C GLU A 125 -7.74 2.45 8.71
N ALA A 126 -8.04 2.05 9.95
CA ALA A 126 -8.01 0.66 10.35
C ALA A 126 -9.11 -0.13 9.64
N VAL A 127 -8.78 -1.34 9.16
CA VAL A 127 -9.77 -2.28 8.60
C VAL A 127 -9.74 -3.54 9.44
N GLU A 128 -10.91 -3.92 9.96
CA GLU A 128 -11.08 -5.14 10.73
C GLU A 128 -11.14 -6.36 9.81
N GLY A 129 -10.46 -7.45 10.18
CA GLY A 129 -10.56 -8.74 9.51
C GLY A 129 -10.72 -9.88 10.50
N VAL A 130 -11.51 -10.88 10.09
CA VAL A 130 -11.72 -12.15 10.79
C VAL A 130 -11.63 -13.31 9.79
N PRO A 131 -11.14 -14.49 10.20
CA PRO A 131 -11.21 -15.68 9.37
C PRO A 131 -12.66 -16.09 9.08
N SER A 132 -12.86 -16.84 7.99
CA SER A 132 -14.17 -17.34 7.62
C SER A 132 -14.64 -18.39 8.63
N SER A 133 -15.85 -18.21 9.17
CA SER A 133 -16.54 -19.19 10.01
C SER A 133 -17.62 -19.96 9.23
N ASP A 134 -17.62 -19.87 7.90
CA ASP A 134 -18.58 -20.56 7.04
C ASP A 134 -18.31 -22.07 7.03
N SER A 135 -19.26 -22.84 7.57
CA SER A 135 -19.16 -24.29 7.66
C SER A 135 -19.04 -24.96 6.29
N THR A 136 -19.64 -24.40 5.24
CA THR A 136 -19.57 -24.97 3.89
C THR A 136 -18.15 -24.85 3.32
N GLN A 137 -17.52 -23.68 3.51
CA GLN A 137 -16.13 -23.44 3.12
C GLN A 137 -15.17 -24.34 3.91
N LEU A 138 -15.44 -24.56 5.19
CA LEU A 138 -14.64 -25.44 6.03
C LEU A 138 -14.71 -26.90 5.55
N THR A 139 -15.91 -27.43 5.29
CA THR A 139 -16.08 -28.80 4.78
C THR A 139 -15.37 -28.97 3.44
N SER A 140 -15.58 -28.06 2.49
CA SER A 140 -14.90 -28.11 1.18
C SER A 140 -13.38 -28.04 1.29
N TYR A 141 -12.86 -27.27 2.25
CA TYR A 141 -11.42 -27.21 2.51
C TYR A 141 -10.88 -28.55 3.02
N LEU A 142 -11.56 -29.17 4.00
CA LEU A 142 -11.16 -30.46 4.56
C LEU A 142 -11.20 -31.58 3.51
N ASP A 143 -12.27 -31.65 2.72
CA ASP A 143 -12.41 -32.64 1.64
C ASP A 143 -11.27 -32.52 0.62
N GLY A 144 -10.90 -31.28 0.28
CA GLY A 144 -9.78 -30.99 -0.62
C GLY A 144 -8.42 -31.41 -0.07
N GLN A 145 -8.16 -31.21 1.23
CA GLN A 145 -6.90 -31.64 1.87
C GLN A 145 -6.79 -33.16 1.95
N ILE A 146 -7.89 -33.84 2.32
CA ILE A 146 -7.95 -35.31 2.36
C ILE A 146 -7.67 -35.88 0.97
N THR A 147 -8.35 -35.38 -0.06
CA THR A 147 -8.16 -35.86 -1.44
C THR A 147 -6.71 -35.71 -1.93
N LYS A 148 -6.06 -34.57 -1.65
CA LYS A 148 -4.65 -34.35 -2.02
C LYS A 148 -3.67 -35.27 -1.28
N SER A 149 -3.99 -35.66 -0.05
CA SER A 149 -3.13 -36.53 0.75
C SER A 149 -3.20 -38.01 0.36
N HIS A 150 -4.15 -38.39 -0.50
CA HIS A 150 -4.36 -39.77 -0.95
C HIS A 150 -3.94 -40.01 -2.43
N LEU A 151 -3.29 -39.03 -3.06
CA LEU A 151 -2.67 -39.12 -4.39
C LEU A 151 -1.14 -39.17 -4.27
#